data_AF-A0A7S3LA81-F1
#
_entry.id   AF-A0A7S3LA81-F1
#
_cell.length_a   1.000
_cell.length_b   1.000
_cell.length_c   1.000
_cell.angle_alpha   90.00
_cell.angle_beta   90.00
_cell.angle_gamma   90.00
#
_symmetry.space_group_name_H-M   'P 1'
#
loop_
_entity.id
_entity.type
_entity.pdbx_description
1 polymer ?
#
loop_
_entity_poly.entity_id
_entity_poly.type
_entity_poly.pdbx_seq_one_letter_code
_entity_poly.pdbx_strand_id
1 'polypeptide(L)'
;MNDASDCHVIPDVPGVFVDAFRGSYMAQKTKVAANIFILSHYHGDHYGSLPREGNYQGPAQIHCTEITAALLVRVHGVSEHLVVAHPLGETWTIVTSGDGDANSKELTTTTQITFYDANHCPGAAIILFH
;
A
#
# COMPACT_ATOMS: atom_id res chain seq x y z
N MET A 1 -16.04 10.29 12.93
CA MET A 1 -14.85 9.89 12.17
C MET A 1 -13.94 9.19 13.16
N ASN A 2 -13.65 7.91 12.96
CA ASN A 2 -12.80 7.17 13.88
C ASN A 2 -11.41 7.80 13.89
N ASP A 3 -10.81 7.93 15.06
CA ASP A 3 -9.42 8.38 15.20
C ASP A 3 -8.53 7.40 14.43
N ALA A 4 -7.96 7.90 13.34
CA ALA A 4 -7.50 7.15 12.18
C ALA A 4 -6.06 6.61 12.31
N SER A 5 -5.60 6.27 13.52
CA SER A 5 -4.26 5.70 13.68
C SER A 5 -4.22 4.23 13.27
N ASP A 6 -5.27 3.45 13.56
CA ASP A 6 -5.20 1.99 13.46
C ASP A 6 -6.01 1.42 12.28
N CYS A 7 -6.83 2.23 11.62
CA CYS A 7 -7.69 1.78 10.52
C CYS A 7 -6.94 1.43 9.22
N HIS A 8 -5.64 1.72 9.19
CA HIS A 8 -4.77 1.53 8.02
C HIS A 8 -3.85 0.32 8.15
N VAL A 9 -3.80 -0.32 9.31
CA VAL A 9 -2.93 -1.46 9.61
C VAL A 9 -3.74 -2.75 9.49
N ILE A 10 -3.16 -3.75 8.85
CA ILE A 10 -3.75 -5.09 8.77
C ILE A 10 -3.26 -5.90 9.97
N PRO A 11 -4.16 -6.43 10.83
CA PRO A 11 -3.77 -7.29 11.94
C PRO A 11 -2.92 -8.46 11.45
N ASP A 12 -1.90 -8.81 12.23
CA ASP A 12 -0.99 -9.94 11.97
C ASP A 12 -0.15 -9.87 10.68
N VAL A 13 -0.25 -8.78 9.91
CA VAL A 13 0.56 -8.54 8.71
C VAL A 13 1.42 -7.27 8.91
N PRO A 14 2.57 -7.39 9.60
CA PRO A 14 3.41 -6.23 9.92
C PRO A 14 3.94 -5.57 8.65
N GLY A 15 4.14 -4.25 8.70
CA GLY A 15 4.73 -3.49 7.59
C GLY A 15 3.81 -3.25 6.38
N VAL A 16 2.55 -3.67 6.44
CA VAL A 16 1.55 -3.43 5.37
C VAL A 16 0.55 -2.38 5.80
N PHE A 17 0.33 -1.40 4.93
CA PHE A 17 -0.57 -0.28 5.17
C PHE A 17 -1.53 -0.09 4.00
N VAL A 18 -2.83 0.02 4.27
CA VAL A 18 -3.87 0.22 3.25
C VAL A 18 -4.41 1.65 3.32
N ASP A 19 -4.38 2.36 2.19
CA ASP A 19 -4.86 3.74 2.04
C ASP A 19 -4.26 4.73 3.06
N ALA A 20 -3.05 4.43 3.54
CA ALA A 20 -2.37 5.13 4.64
C ALA A 20 -1.56 6.34 4.17
N PHE A 21 -2.08 7.09 3.20
CA PHE A 21 -1.34 8.15 2.52
C PHE A 21 -1.50 9.53 3.19
N ARG A 22 -1.66 9.56 4.52
CA ARG A 22 -1.77 10.79 5.33
C ARG A 22 -0.92 10.71 6.59
N GLY A 23 -0.55 11.89 7.11
CA GLY A 23 0.06 12.03 8.44
C GLY A 23 1.41 11.32 8.60
N SER A 24 1.62 10.70 9.78
CA SER A 24 2.87 10.05 10.16
C SER A 24 3.22 8.83 9.31
N TYR A 25 2.22 8.09 8.81
CA TYR A 25 2.42 6.98 7.89
C TYR A 25 3.19 7.42 6.64
N MET A 26 2.70 8.47 5.98
CA MET A 26 3.41 9.06 4.84
C MET A 26 4.78 9.61 5.20
N ALA A 27 4.91 10.29 6.33
CA ALA A 27 6.15 10.97 6.68
C ALA A 27 7.29 10.02 7.12
N GLN A 28 6.93 8.87 7.70
CA GLN A 28 7.87 7.97 8.37
C GLN A 28 7.86 6.55 7.78
N LYS A 29 6.70 5.95 7.57
CA LYS A 29 6.60 4.54 7.17
C LYS A 29 6.92 4.31 5.70
N THR A 30 6.67 5.28 4.81
CA THR A 30 7.09 5.20 3.40
C THR A 30 8.61 5.21 3.20
N LYS A 31 9.36 5.69 4.20
CA LYS A 31 10.83 5.74 4.18
C LYS A 31 11.51 4.41 4.48
N VAL A 32 10.74 3.38 4.84
CA VAL A 32 11.24 2.04 5.15
C VAL A 32 11.00 1.14 3.95
N ALA A 33 12.06 0.61 3.33
CA ALA A 33 11.97 -0.18 2.10
C ALA A 33 11.18 -1.48 2.27
N ALA A 34 11.19 -2.07 3.48
CA ALA A 34 10.43 -3.27 3.79
C ALA A 34 8.92 -3.04 3.93
N ASN A 35 8.49 -1.77 4.04
CA ASN A 35 7.07 -1.45 4.15
C ASN A 35 6.39 -1.47 2.78
N ILE A 36 5.14 -1.92 2.80
CA ILE A 36 4.29 -2.05 1.62
C ILE A 36 3.06 -1.17 1.82
N PHE A 37 2.78 -0.33 0.84
CA PHE A 37 1.57 0.48 0.82
C PHE A 37 0.63 -0.07 -0.25
N ILE A 38 -0.63 -0.31 0.11
CA ILE A 38 -1.66 -0.71 -0.84
C ILE A 38 -2.63 0.46 -1.02
N LEU A 39 -2.87 0.87 -2.26
CA LEU A 39 -3.92 1.83 -2.59
C LEU A 39 -5.11 1.08 -3.19
N SER A 40 -6.24 1.08 -2.48
CA SER A 40 -7.44 0.35 -2.88
C SER A 40 -8.06 0.90 -4.17
N HIS A 41 -8.05 2.22 -4.33
CA HIS A 41 -8.56 2.93 -5.52
C HIS A 41 -8.11 4.39 -5.57
N TYR A 42 -8.28 5.03 -6.73
CA TYR A 42 -7.83 6.41 -6.99
C TYR A 42 -8.88 7.48 -6.64
N HIS A 43 -9.20 7.65 -5.36
CA HIS A 43 -9.97 8.79 -4.84
C HIS A 43 -9.17 9.59 -3.79
N GLY A 44 -9.42 10.90 -3.71
CA GLY A 44 -8.57 11.83 -2.95
C GLY A 44 -8.65 11.74 -1.43
N ASP A 45 -9.69 11.10 -0.91
CA ASP A 45 -9.77 10.68 0.48
C ASP A 45 -8.90 9.46 0.79
N HIS A 46 -8.63 8.58 -0.19
CA HIS A 46 -7.82 7.36 -0.04
C HIS A 46 -6.33 7.56 -0.39
N TYR A 47 -6.01 8.11 -1.58
CA TYR A 47 -4.62 8.50 -1.86
C TYR A 47 -4.19 9.72 -1.03
N GLY A 48 -5.16 10.40 -0.40
CA GLY A 48 -4.93 11.40 0.63
C GLY A 48 -3.98 12.52 0.22
N SER A 49 -2.78 12.49 0.79
CA SER A 49 -1.72 13.48 0.61
C SER A 49 -0.50 12.92 -0.13
N LEU A 50 -0.68 11.85 -0.91
CA LEU A 50 0.38 11.32 -1.76
C LEU A 50 0.99 12.48 -2.60
N PRO A 51 2.32 12.69 -2.55
CA PRO A 51 2.95 13.75 -3.31
C PRO A 51 2.84 13.50 -4.81
N ARG A 52 2.53 14.55 -5.56
CA ARG A 52 2.39 14.53 -7.02
C ARG A 52 3.70 14.86 -7.73
N GLU A 53 3.72 14.66 -9.04
CA GLU A 53 4.75 15.16 -9.96
C GLU A 53 6.17 14.71 -9.54
N GLY A 54 6.35 13.42 -9.30
CA GLY A 54 7.64 12.83 -8.96
C GLY A 54 8.13 13.10 -7.55
N ASN A 55 7.33 13.75 -6.69
CA ASN A 55 7.75 14.08 -5.32
C ASN A 55 7.62 12.91 -4.33
N TYR A 56 6.96 11.82 -4.71
CA TYR A 56 7.01 10.58 -3.94
C TYR A 56 8.35 9.88 -4.19
N GLN A 57 9.21 9.83 -3.17
CA GLN A 57 10.57 9.31 -3.28
C GLN A 57 10.75 7.86 -2.79
N GLY A 58 9.70 7.24 -2.23
CA GLY A 58 9.79 5.91 -1.62
C GLY A 58 10.73 5.86 -0.40
N PRO A 59 11.43 4.73 -0.16
CA PRO A 59 11.58 3.56 -1.02
C PRO A 59 10.41 2.55 -0.96
N ALA A 60 9.45 2.73 -0.05
CA ALA A 60 8.29 1.84 0.01
C ALA A 60 7.50 1.86 -1.31
N GLN A 61 7.13 0.69 -1.81
CA GLN A 61 6.37 0.56 -3.05
C GLN A 61 4.86 0.66 -2.81
N ILE A 62 4.15 1.16 -3.82
CA ILE A 62 2.69 1.28 -3.84
C ILE A 62 2.12 0.14 -4.68
N HIS A 63 1.42 -0.79 -4.05
CA HIS A 63 0.76 -1.92 -4.66
C HIS A 63 -0.71 -1.57 -4.93
N CYS A 64 -1.19 -1.84 -6.14
CA CYS A 64 -2.57 -1.56 -6.51
C CYS A 64 -2.97 -2.34 -7.78
N THR A 65 -4.21 -2.18 -8.23
CA THR A 65 -4.66 -2.73 -9.51
C THR A 65 -3.99 -2.03 -10.69
N GLU A 66 -3.96 -2.69 -11.85
CA GLU A 66 -3.36 -2.13 -13.08
C GLU A 66 -3.96 -0.76 -13.48
N ILE A 67 -5.27 -0.59 -13.31
CA ILE A 67 -5.95 0.68 -13.62
C ILE A 67 -5.51 1.77 -12.65
N THR A 68 -5.46 1.48 -11.33
CA THR A 68 -4.99 2.43 -10.33
C THR A 68 -3.52 2.79 -10.53
N ALA A 69 -2.68 1.81 -10.89
CA ALA A 69 -1.27 2.03 -11.22
C ALA A 69 -1.10 2.99 -12.41
N ALA A 70 -1.89 2.80 -13.47
CA ALA A 70 -1.87 3.70 -14.63
C ALA A 70 -2.24 5.14 -14.25
N LEU A 71 -3.20 5.34 -13.34
CA LEU A 71 -3.57 6.66 -12.83
C LEU A 71 -2.46 7.26 -11.97
N LEU A 72 -1.82 6.48 -11.09
CA LEU A 72 -0.70 6.94 -10.28
C LEU A 72 0.48 7.41 -11.14
N VAL A 73 0.85 6.64 -12.16
CA VAL A 73 1.99 6.99 -13.02
C VAL A 73 1.66 8.14 -13.95
N ARG A 74 0.54 8.07 -14.67
CA ARG A 74 0.25 9.00 -15.79
C ARG A 74 -0.44 10.29 -15.36
N VAL A 75 -1.22 10.26 -14.27
CA VAL A 75 -2.01 11.40 -13.81
C VAL A 75 -1.44 11.99 -12.54
N HIS A 76 -0.97 11.14 -11.61
CA HIS A 76 -0.39 11.62 -10.35
C HIS A 76 1.11 11.93 -10.48
N GLY A 77 1.81 11.34 -11.46
CA GLY A 77 3.23 11.54 -11.69
C GLY A 77 4.13 10.76 -10.74
N VAL A 78 3.66 9.67 -10.13
CA VAL A 78 4.52 8.78 -9.33
C VAL A 78 5.46 8.02 -10.26
N SER A 79 6.74 7.92 -9.87
CA SER A 79 7.73 7.17 -10.64
C SER A 79 7.33 5.70 -10.78
N GLU A 80 7.36 5.17 -12.00
CA GLU A 80 6.88 3.81 -12.34
C GLU A 80 7.52 2.71 -11.48
N HIS A 81 8.81 2.81 -11.16
CA HIS A 81 9.52 1.82 -10.33
C HIS A 81 9.04 1.76 -8.86
N LEU A 82 8.27 2.76 -8.40
CA LEU A 82 7.68 2.79 -7.06
C LEU A 82 6.25 2.25 -7.05
N VAL A 83 5.70 1.83 -8.19
CA VAL A 83 4.34 1.31 -8.32
C VAL A 83 4.40 -0.14 -8.78
N VAL A 84 3.67 -1.02 -8.09
CA VAL A 84 3.55 -2.44 -8.42
C VAL A 84 2.09 -2.73 -8.73
N ALA A 85 1.80 -3.04 -10.00
CA ALA A 85 0.47 -3.38 -10.47
C ALA A 85 0.21 -4.88 -10.32
N HIS A 86 -0.98 -5.24 -9.84
CA HIS A 86 -1.45 -6.62 -9.72
C HIS A 86 -2.75 -6.81 -10.51
N PRO A 87 -2.88 -7.89 -11.31
CA PRO A 87 -4.14 -8.25 -11.95
C PRO A 87 -5.22 -8.59 -10.91
N LEU A 88 -6.48 -8.34 -11.26
CA LEU A 88 -7.62 -8.77 -10.43
C LEU A 88 -7.75 -10.30 -10.46
N GLY A 89 -8.03 -10.89 -9.30
CA GLY A 89 -8.21 -12.34 -9.14
C GLY A 89 -6.92 -13.16 -9.08
N GLU A 90 -5.76 -12.53 -9.26
CA GLU A 90 -4.46 -13.19 -9.12
C GLU A 90 -3.90 -13.00 -7.71
N THR A 91 -3.50 -14.11 -7.09
CA THR A 91 -2.88 -14.12 -5.77
C THR A 91 -1.38 -13.85 -5.89
N TRP A 92 -0.89 -12.90 -5.10
CA TRP A 92 0.52 -12.59 -4.95
C TRP A 92 0.94 -12.73 -3.49
N THR A 93 2.24 -12.95 -3.27
CA THR A 93 2.78 -13.21 -1.94
C THR A 93 3.73 -12.11 -1.53
N ILE A 94 3.63 -11.69 -0.28
CA ILE A 94 4.60 -10.82 0.38
C ILE A 94 5.25 -11.56 1.54
N VAL A 95 6.47 -11.13 1.85
CA VAL A 95 7.18 -11.53 3.07
C VAL A 95 7.54 -10.25 3.79
N THR A 96 7.02 -10.07 5.00
CA THR A 96 7.34 -8.93 5.85
C THR A 96 8.04 -9.39 7.11
N SER A 97 8.87 -8.53 7.69
CA SER A 97 9.48 -8.73 9.00
C SER A 97 8.92 -7.69 9.96
N GLY A 98 8.67 -8.11 11.21
CA GLY A 98 8.25 -7.17 12.26
C GLY A 98 9.31 -6.09 12.52
N ASP A 99 8.87 -4.92 13.01
CA ASP A 99 9.77 -3.82 13.39
C ASP A 99 10.84 -4.33 14.38
N GLY A 100 12.08 -4.40 13.91
CA GLY A 100 13.22 -4.96 14.63
C GLY A 100 13.59 -4.16 15.87
N ASP A 101 12.99 -4.48 17.02
CA ASP A 101 13.75 -4.42 18.27
C ASP A 101 14.98 -5.32 18.06
N ALA A 102 16.18 -4.76 18.23
CA ALA A 102 17.46 -5.45 18.06
C ALA A 102 17.59 -6.73 18.92
N ASN A 103 16.69 -6.95 19.89
CA ASN A 103 16.61 -8.16 20.71
C ASN A 103 15.45 -9.10 20.35
N SER A 104 14.59 -8.74 19.39
CA SER A 104 13.48 -9.57 18.94
C SER A 104 13.95 -10.51 17.81
N LYS A 105 13.70 -11.82 17.99
CA LYS A 105 13.94 -12.81 16.95
C LYS A 105 13.10 -12.42 15.73
N GLU A 106 13.75 -12.14 14.60
CA GLU A 106 13.12 -11.71 13.36
C GLU A 106 12.00 -12.70 12.97
N LEU A 107 10.76 -12.32 13.24
CA LEU A 107 9.59 -13.09 12.85
C LEU A 107 9.19 -12.59 11.46
N THR A 108 9.41 -13.44 10.48
CA THR A 108 8.94 -13.21 9.11
C THR A 108 7.51 -13.73 8.98
N THR A 109 6.64 -12.89 8.44
CA THR A 109 5.26 -13.24 8.09
C THR A 109 5.17 -13.35 6.58
N THR A 110 4.73 -14.51 6.09
CA THR A 110 4.35 -14.68 4.69
C THR A 110 2.85 -14.49 4.58
N THR A 111 2.40 -13.64 3.65
CA THR A 111 0.98 -13.35 3.47
C THR A 111 0.64 -13.38 2.00
N GLN A 112 -0.45 -14.06 1.66
CA GLN A 112 -1.02 -14.06 0.34
C GLN A 112 -2.07 -12.96 0.24
N ILE A 113 -2.07 -12.26 -0.89
CA ILE A 113 -2.98 -11.14 -1.14
C ILE A 113 -3.63 -11.34 -2.50
N THR A 114 -4.93 -11.11 -2.58
CA THR A 114 -5.68 -11.12 -3.84
C THR A 114 -6.55 -9.87 -3.94
N PHE A 115 -6.53 -9.19 -5.08
CA PHE A 115 -7.43 -8.06 -5.36
C PHE A 115 -8.66 -8.54 -6.12
N TYR A 116 -9.85 -8.21 -5.62
CA TYR A 116 -11.13 -8.47 -6.27
C TYR A 116 -11.82 -7.17 -6.64
N ASP A 117 -12.56 -7.16 -7.75
CA ASP A 117 -13.32 -5.97 -8.18
C ASP A 117 -14.29 -5.50 -7.09
N ALA A 118 -14.24 -4.21 -6.76
CA ALA A 118 -15.09 -3.61 -5.73
C ALA A 118 -16.42 -3.06 -6.27
N ASN A 119 -16.65 -3.08 -7.58
CA ASN A 119 -17.82 -2.50 -8.24
C ASN A 119 -18.10 -1.03 -7.82
N HIS A 120 -17.04 -0.24 -7.66
CA HIS A 120 -17.11 1.16 -7.19
C HIS A 120 -16.71 2.17 -8.26
N CYS A 121 -15.43 2.19 -8.63
CA CYS A 121 -14.88 2.97 -9.73
C CYS A 121 -13.83 2.14 -10.50
N PRO A 122 -13.41 2.55 -11.71
CA PRO A 122 -12.41 1.80 -12.46
C PRO A 122 -11.13 1.55 -11.64
N GLY A 123 -10.78 0.28 -11.46
CA GLY A 123 -9.59 -0.11 -10.70
C GLY A 123 -9.78 -0.26 -9.19
N ALA A 124 -10.98 0.00 -8.66
CA ALA A 124 -11.22 -0.19 -7.24
C ALA A 124 -11.24 -1.67 -6.85
N ALA A 125 -10.54 -2.00 -5.76
CA ALA A 125 -10.42 -3.36 -5.29
C ALA A 125 -10.81 -3.57 -3.82
N ILE A 126 -11.49 -4.68 -3.57
CA ILE A 126 -11.52 -5.35 -2.27
C ILE A 126 -10.22 -6.17 -2.16
N ILE A 127 -9.57 -6.10 -1.00
CA ILE A 127 -8.26 -6.73 -0.78
C ILE A 127 -8.46 -7.88 0.21
N LEU A 128 -8.16 -9.11 -0.21
CA LEU A 128 -8.19 -10.29 0.64
C LEU A 128 -6.78 -10.64 1.09
N PHE A 129 -6.57 -10.78 2.40
CA PHE A 129 -5.34 -11.25 3.03
C PHE A 129 -5.56 -12.66 3.60
N HIS A 130 -4.66 -13.61 3.31
CA HIS A 130 -4.79 -15.00 3.78
C HIS A 130 -3.44 -15.75 3.83
#